data_AF-A0A8S0ZJK4-F1
#
_entry.id   AF-A0A8S0ZJK4-F1
#
_cell.length_a   1.000
_cell.length_b   1.000
_cell.length_c   1.000
_cell.angle_alpha   90.00
_cell.angle_beta   90.00
_cell.angle_gamma   90.00
#
_symmetry.space_group_name_H-M   'P 1'
#
loop_
_entity.id
_entity.type
_entity.pdbx_description
1 polymer ?
#
loop_
_entity_poly.entity_id
_entity_poly.type
_entity_poly.pdbx_seq_one_letter_code
_entity_poly.pdbx_strand_id
1 'polypeptide(L)'
;MRQANAAFSFILTKIGNGEVLEQFQLEIIESRFFKKEETRQLSPHGVRLFYTNVAVDSYNNSILDIITGTKNQEQEASFRLQLHKKSVIDTGGLPYQITFVKGKYYLITTNIDVSDGSVNGTVGKLILLDFNEDNVVCRVWLEFCGSAKVGQKARKKAALLAVQSKVNNAAVPIEWRTSNITMTRNKAVTVKRKHFPIISACAMTIHKSQGGTFDQIVYEYDKIHPQQLVYDALSRVTSIEGLFIVTFDDDETKFRFHHNRVQASSTISLVQEFQRLSLNKLETKAKSVIDFITTDKGISLCTFNVQSLRKHSVDLIDSVTEKTNILLLSETWLDNREECDIPNFNCITHFKRDFVRSVGVAIYHNINDTTNLVTPNMSVIMNNIRDLHVRRTSVADLCAAECVMENGVTLIMAVIYVSPNNKLIDIQEFIHRALLEYSKDVSRTLSRYNKNLDKVPLILAVRRIPLRRLIGDSNTYDQGVASPVCNDFNQGSGESISIPELRTARCEFAPSHSLPT
;
A
#
# COMPACT_ATOMS: atom_id res chain seq x y z
N MET A 1 -2.16 8.25 11.82
CA MET A 1 -1.36 8.36 13.07
C MET A 1 -2.12 7.65 14.18
N ARG A 2 -1.45 7.21 15.27
CA ARG A 2 -2.11 6.52 16.40
C ARG A 2 -2.67 7.52 17.42
N GLN A 3 -1.88 8.51 17.81
CA GLN A 3 -2.30 9.59 18.67
C GLN A 3 -2.94 10.72 17.84
N ALA A 4 -4.06 11.25 18.31
CA ALA A 4 -4.72 12.41 17.70
C ALA A 4 -4.22 13.75 18.27
N ASN A 5 -3.75 13.75 19.52
CA ASN A 5 -3.24 14.93 20.21
C ASN A 5 -1.76 15.15 19.85
N ALA A 6 -1.46 16.27 19.19
CA ALA A 6 -0.11 16.62 18.74
C ALA A 6 0.89 16.84 19.89
N ALA A 7 0.45 17.45 21.01
CA ALA A 7 1.31 17.67 22.17
C ALA A 7 1.69 16.34 22.85
N PHE A 8 0.73 15.42 23.01
CA PHE A 8 1.03 14.09 23.54
C PHE A 8 1.93 13.28 22.58
N SER A 9 1.68 13.36 21.27
CA SER A 9 2.57 12.74 20.27
C SER A 9 4.00 13.27 20.36
N PHE A 10 4.18 14.58 20.56
CA PHE A 10 5.50 15.21 20.72
C PHE A 10 6.23 14.74 21.99
N ILE A 11 5.51 14.64 23.11
CA ILE A 11 6.06 14.08 24.37
C ILE A 11 6.49 12.62 24.15
N LEU A 12 5.66 11.79 23.50
CA LEU A 12 6.03 10.42 23.17
C LEU A 12 7.25 10.33 22.26
N THR A 13 7.40 11.22 21.27
CA THR A 13 8.60 11.28 20.41
C THR A 13 9.86 11.59 21.24
N LYS A 14 9.83 12.60 22.12
CA LYS A 14 10.95 12.87 23.04
C LYS A 14 11.29 11.65 23.92
N ILE A 15 10.26 10.99 24.47
CA ILE A 15 10.43 9.76 25.28
C ILE A 15 11.10 8.65 24.47
N GLY A 16 10.66 8.40 23.23
CA GLY A 16 11.24 7.39 22.33
C GLY A 16 12.67 7.69 21.93
N ASN A 17 13.00 8.96 21.67
CA ASN A 17 14.34 9.42 21.32
C ASN A 17 15.30 9.47 22.52
N GLY A 18 14.79 9.40 23.76
CA GLY A 18 15.58 9.57 24.98
C GLY A 18 16.02 11.03 25.23
N GLU A 19 15.32 11.98 24.62
CA GLU A 19 15.52 13.43 24.80
C GLU A 19 15.04 13.89 26.18
N VAL A 20 15.51 15.04 26.64
CA VAL A 20 15.07 15.61 27.92
C VAL A 20 13.66 16.20 27.79
N LEU A 21 12.76 15.81 28.68
CA LEU A 21 11.44 16.42 28.83
C LEU A 21 11.54 17.72 29.63
N GLU A 22 10.85 18.75 29.14
CA GLU A 22 10.72 20.03 29.83
C GLU A 22 9.74 19.91 31.00
N GLN A 23 9.81 20.83 31.97
CA GLN A 23 9.07 20.72 33.23
C GLN A 23 7.54 20.61 33.03
N PHE A 24 6.96 21.39 32.11
CA PHE A 24 5.53 21.27 31.77
C PHE A 24 5.17 19.93 31.11
N GLN A 25 6.11 19.29 30.40
CA GLN A 25 5.90 18.00 29.75
C GLN A 25 5.91 16.87 30.79
N LEU A 26 6.77 16.99 31.79
CA LEU A 26 6.78 16.12 32.96
C LEU A 26 5.48 16.29 33.75
N GLU A 27 5.03 17.51 34.02
CA GLU A 27 3.76 17.80 34.69
C GLU A 27 2.55 17.20 33.97
N ILE A 28 2.51 17.24 32.63
CA ILE A 28 1.46 16.58 31.84
C ILE A 28 1.44 15.07 32.10
N ILE A 29 2.59 14.39 32.12
CA ILE A 29 2.65 12.94 32.41
C ILE A 29 2.42 12.62 33.88
N GLU A 30 2.91 13.47 34.79
CA GLU A 30 2.78 13.31 36.25
C GLU A 30 1.33 13.54 36.70
N SER A 31 0.57 14.41 36.02
CA SER A 31 -0.90 14.54 36.18
C SER A 31 -1.70 13.28 35.84
N ARG A 32 -1.05 12.26 35.27
CA ARG A 32 -1.66 10.95 34.92
C ARG A 32 -1.30 9.84 35.90
N PHE A 33 -0.64 10.15 37.01
CA PHE A 33 -0.52 9.21 38.13
C PHE A 33 -1.82 9.22 38.97
N PHE A 34 -2.27 8.04 39.36
CA PHE A 34 -3.50 7.82 40.12
C PHE A 34 -3.29 6.67 41.11
N LYS A 35 -4.10 6.62 42.17
CA LYS A 35 -4.15 5.44 43.04
C LYS A 35 -4.83 4.26 42.34
N LYS A 36 -4.45 3.04 42.68
CA LYS A 36 -5.01 1.81 42.08
C LYS A 36 -6.54 1.76 42.21
N GLU A 37 -7.10 2.20 43.34
CA GLU A 37 -8.55 2.30 43.54
C GLU A 37 -9.22 3.32 42.61
N GLU A 38 -8.62 4.50 42.41
CA GLU A 38 -9.13 5.53 41.49
C GLU A 38 -9.16 5.00 40.06
N THR A 39 -8.13 4.26 39.63
CA THR A 39 -8.12 3.65 38.29
C THR A 39 -9.20 2.58 38.10
N ARG A 40 -9.70 1.95 39.17
CA ARG A 40 -10.85 1.03 39.08
C ARG A 40 -12.15 1.77 38.83
N GLN A 41 -12.28 3.02 39.30
CA GLN A 41 -13.45 3.86 39.10
C GLN A 41 -13.40 4.63 37.76
N LEU A 42 -12.25 5.25 37.44
CA LEU A 42 -12.06 6.09 36.25
C LEU A 42 -11.73 5.28 34.97
N SER A 43 -11.10 4.12 35.13
CA SER A 43 -10.71 3.23 34.03
C SER A 43 -11.08 1.76 34.34
N PRO A 44 -12.36 1.44 34.63
CA PRO A 44 -12.81 0.08 34.96
C PRO A 44 -12.57 -0.91 33.80
N HIS A 45 -12.56 -0.43 32.55
CA HIS A 45 -12.41 -1.25 31.36
C HIS A 45 -11.03 -1.16 30.69
N GLY A 46 -10.18 -0.20 31.07
CA GLY A 46 -8.86 -0.01 30.44
C GLY A 46 -7.93 -1.21 30.59
N VAL A 47 -7.09 -1.45 29.58
CA VAL A 47 -6.12 -2.56 29.60
C VAL A 47 -5.02 -2.27 30.62
N ARG A 48 -4.77 -3.22 31.52
CA ARG A 48 -3.66 -3.14 32.48
C ARG A 48 -2.36 -3.62 31.84
N LEU A 49 -1.34 -2.77 31.85
CA LEU A 49 -0.01 -3.07 31.31
C LEU A 49 0.98 -3.27 32.45
N PHE A 50 1.61 -4.44 32.47
CA PHE A 50 2.62 -4.83 33.46
C PHE A 50 3.93 -5.22 32.79
N TYR A 51 5.02 -5.24 33.56
CA TYR A 51 6.32 -5.68 33.07
C TYR A 51 6.43 -7.22 32.99
N THR A 52 5.96 -7.94 34.01
CA THR A 52 6.15 -9.40 34.15
C THR A 52 4.86 -10.20 33.92
N ASN A 53 4.97 -11.44 33.43
CA ASN A 53 3.80 -12.33 33.34
C ASN A 53 3.21 -12.64 34.73
N VAL A 54 4.03 -12.71 35.79
CA VAL A 54 3.55 -12.98 37.16
C VAL A 54 2.56 -11.91 37.63
N ALA A 55 2.85 -10.63 37.37
CA ALA A 55 1.92 -9.54 37.69
C ALA A 55 0.64 -9.59 36.84
N VAL A 56 0.77 -9.92 35.55
CA VAL A 56 -0.38 -10.13 34.64
C VAL A 56 -1.29 -11.25 35.12
N ASP A 57 -0.72 -12.40 35.49
CA ASP A 57 -1.48 -13.58 35.92
C ASP A 57 -2.13 -13.31 37.28
N SER A 58 -1.43 -12.66 38.21
CA SER A 58 -1.99 -12.20 39.50
C SER A 58 -3.20 -11.26 39.31
N TYR A 59 -3.07 -10.24 38.45
CA TYR A 59 -4.17 -9.32 38.17
C TYR A 59 -5.33 -10.00 37.42
N ASN A 60 -5.04 -10.82 36.41
CA ASN A 60 -6.10 -11.52 35.69
C ASN A 60 -6.85 -12.50 36.60
N ASN A 61 -6.17 -13.21 37.51
CA ASN A 61 -6.83 -14.10 38.46
C ASN A 61 -7.72 -13.32 39.45
N SER A 62 -7.23 -12.20 40.01
CA SER A 62 -8.02 -11.41 41.00
C SER A 62 -9.29 -10.77 40.44
N ILE A 63 -9.41 -10.64 39.12
CA ILE A 63 -10.62 -10.15 38.43
C ILE A 63 -11.61 -11.28 38.09
N LEU A 64 -11.21 -12.55 38.20
CA LEU A 64 -11.97 -13.70 37.66
C LEU A 64 -12.45 -14.70 38.74
N ASP A 65 -12.30 -14.39 40.02
CA ASP A 65 -12.85 -15.19 41.13
C ASP A 65 -14.39 -15.16 41.16
N ILE A 66 -15.04 -16.10 40.46
CA ILE A 66 -16.36 -16.69 40.78
C ILE A 66 -16.46 -18.11 40.18
N ILE A 67 -16.38 -19.10 41.08
CA ILE A 67 -17.10 -20.40 41.16
C ILE A 67 -16.97 -21.48 40.06
N THR A 68 -17.03 -22.72 40.56
CA THR A 68 -16.73 -24.05 40.01
C THR A 68 -17.81 -24.69 39.13
N GLY A 69 -17.39 -25.72 38.36
CA GLY A 69 -18.27 -26.78 37.84
C GLY A 69 -17.53 -28.10 37.69
N THR A 70 -17.89 -29.13 38.47
CA THR A 70 -17.25 -30.46 38.45
C THR A 70 -18.06 -31.49 37.64
N LYS A 71 -17.37 -32.54 37.17
CA LYS A 71 -17.91 -33.90 36.97
C LYS A 71 -16.76 -34.90 36.77
N ASN A 72 -16.87 -36.07 37.43
CA ASN A 72 -15.95 -37.22 37.42
C ASN A 72 -15.98 -37.96 36.04
N GLN A 73 -15.11 -38.92 35.67
CA GLN A 73 -14.47 -39.98 36.46
C GLN A 73 -12.99 -40.32 36.12
N GLU A 74 -12.20 -40.45 37.18
CA GLU A 74 -10.92 -41.18 37.38
C GLU A 74 -9.87 -41.26 36.25
N GLN A 75 -10.07 -42.00 35.16
CA GLN A 75 -9.09 -41.96 34.05
C GLN A 75 -9.11 -40.60 33.33
N GLU A 76 -10.31 -40.04 33.13
CA GLU A 76 -10.46 -38.68 32.61
C GLU A 76 -9.96 -37.66 33.64
N ALA A 77 -10.12 -37.94 34.95
CA ALA A 77 -9.60 -37.08 36.01
C ALA A 77 -8.06 -36.99 35.97
N SER A 78 -7.34 -38.10 35.71
CA SER A 78 -5.88 -38.10 35.57
C SER A 78 -5.40 -37.21 34.40
N PHE A 79 -5.99 -37.38 33.21
CA PHE A 79 -5.65 -36.54 32.06
C PHE A 79 -6.14 -35.08 32.22
N ARG A 80 -7.29 -34.84 32.88
CA ARG A 80 -7.74 -33.49 33.25
C ARG A 80 -6.79 -32.82 34.24
N LEU A 81 -6.23 -33.54 35.20
CA LEU A 81 -5.22 -33.02 36.14
C LEU A 81 -3.92 -32.66 35.42
N GLN A 82 -3.50 -33.48 34.45
CA GLN A 82 -2.34 -33.20 33.60
C GLN A 82 -2.60 -32.01 32.65
N LEU A 83 -3.82 -31.86 32.12
CA LEU A 83 -4.24 -30.72 31.30
C LEU A 83 -4.42 -29.42 32.10
N HIS A 84 -4.79 -29.50 33.37
CA HIS A 84 -4.80 -28.36 34.31
C HIS A 84 -3.38 -27.83 34.58
N LYS A 85 -2.38 -28.72 34.65
CA LYS A 85 -0.97 -28.37 34.87
C LYS A 85 -0.23 -27.95 33.60
N LYS A 86 -0.86 -28.07 32.42
CA LYS A 86 -0.30 -27.68 31.12
C LYS A 86 -0.61 -26.22 30.81
N SER A 87 0.34 -25.51 30.21
CA SER A 87 0.12 -24.13 29.79
C SER A 87 -0.92 -24.02 28.65
N VAL A 88 -1.41 -22.81 28.41
CA VAL A 88 -2.27 -22.52 27.24
C VAL A 88 -1.54 -22.86 25.92
N ILE A 89 -0.21 -22.76 25.88
CA ILE A 89 0.61 -23.15 24.72
C ILE A 89 0.60 -24.67 24.54
N ASP A 90 0.84 -25.43 25.62
CA ASP A 90 0.84 -26.90 25.64
C ASP A 90 -0.50 -27.56 25.30
N THR A 91 -1.56 -26.76 25.23
CA THR A 91 -2.93 -27.17 24.93
C THR A 91 -3.44 -26.60 23.60
N GLY A 92 -2.51 -26.16 22.74
CA GLY A 92 -2.78 -25.67 21.39
C GLY A 92 -3.51 -24.33 21.37
N GLY A 93 -3.20 -23.45 22.32
CA GLY A 93 -3.81 -22.13 22.50
C GLY A 93 -5.19 -22.14 23.16
N LEU A 94 -5.80 -23.30 23.40
CA LEU A 94 -7.14 -23.37 23.99
C LEU A 94 -7.06 -23.45 25.52
N PRO A 95 -7.54 -22.45 26.29
CA PRO A 95 -7.46 -22.44 27.75
C PRO A 95 -8.37 -23.50 28.39
N TYR A 96 -8.20 -23.71 29.71
CA TYR A 96 -9.05 -24.62 30.47
C TYR A 96 -10.40 -24.03 30.85
N GLN A 97 -10.41 -22.78 31.29
CA GLN A 97 -11.60 -22.02 31.65
C GLN A 97 -11.44 -20.60 31.11
N ILE A 98 -12.54 -19.97 30.71
CA ILE A 98 -12.61 -18.55 30.40
C ILE A 98 -13.83 -18.00 31.12
N THR A 99 -13.64 -16.97 31.94
CA THR A 99 -14.74 -16.18 32.48
C THR A 99 -15.00 -15.00 31.54
N PHE A 100 -16.24 -14.84 31.10
CA PHE A 100 -16.66 -13.78 30.17
C PHE A 100 -17.27 -12.59 30.91
N VAL A 101 -16.65 -11.41 30.76
CA VAL A 101 -17.10 -10.16 31.37
C VAL A 101 -17.31 -9.12 30.28
N LYS A 102 -18.56 -8.69 30.09
CA LYS A 102 -18.93 -7.73 29.03
C LYS A 102 -18.13 -6.43 29.17
N GLY A 103 -17.66 -5.90 28.05
CA GLY A 103 -16.84 -4.69 27.97
C GLY A 103 -15.36 -4.87 28.35
N LYS A 104 -14.90 -6.08 28.70
CA LYS A 104 -13.47 -6.39 28.92
C LYS A 104 -12.78 -6.88 27.64
N TYR A 105 -11.45 -6.82 27.61
CA TYR A 105 -10.64 -7.23 26.47
C TYR A 105 -10.26 -8.72 26.55
N TYR A 106 -10.19 -9.36 25.37
CA TYR A 106 -9.79 -10.75 25.17
C TYR A 106 -8.76 -10.84 24.05
N LEU A 107 -7.75 -11.70 24.23
CA LEU A 107 -6.65 -11.94 23.29
C LEU A 107 -6.94 -13.23 22.52
N ILE A 108 -6.89 -13.19 21.18
CA ILE A 108 -6.85 -14.42 20.36
C ILE A 108 -5.54 -15.17 20.60
N THR A 109 -5.62 -16.46 20.87
CA THR A 109 -4.48 -17.34 21.19
C THR A 109 -4.05 -18.27 20.05
N THR A 110 -4.81 -18.34 18.95
CA THR A 110 -4.51 -19.20 17.78
C THR A 110 -4.85 -18.50 16.48
N ASN A 111 -4.26 -18.92 15.37
CA ASN A 111 -4.59 -18.35 14.06
C ASN A 111 -5.96 -18.86 13.60
N ILE A 112 -6.98 -17.99 13.65
CA ILE A 112 -8.37 -18.30 13.28
C ILE A 112 -8.53 -18.18 11.76
N ASP A 113 -8.12 -17.04 11.19
CA ASP A 113 -7.96 -16.77 9.76
C ASP A 113 -6.89 -15.68 9.58
N VAL A 114 -5.72 -16.06 9.05
CA VAL A 114 -4.59 -15.15 8.78
C VAL A 114 -4.95 -14.13 7.70
N SER A 115 -5.75 -14.53 6.72
CA SER A 115 -6.16 -13.69 5.59
C SER A 115 -7.26 -12.68 5.94
N ASP A 116 -7.90 -12.83 7.10
CA ASP A 116 -8.89 -11.92 7.69
C ASP A 116 -8.36 -11.25 8.97
N GLY A 117 -7.04 -11.31 9.21
CA GLY A 117 -6.36 -10.66 10.34
C GLY A 117 -6.72 -11.19 11.73
N SER A 118 -7.47 -12.29 11.83
CA SER A 118 -7.86 -12.90 13.11
C SER A 118 -6.79 -13.91 13.52
N VAL A 119 -5.69 -13.41 14.09
CA VAL A 119 -4.45 -14.15 14.36
C VAL A 119 -4.13 -14.22 15.86
N ASN A 120 -3.22 -15.11 16.23
CA ASN A 120 -2.67 -15.12 17.59
C ASN A 120 -2.06 -13.74 17.90
N GLY A 121 -2.41 -13.15 19.05
CA GLY A 121 -1.99 -11.81 19.46
C GLY A 121 -3.02 -10.71 19.22
N THR A 122 -4.09 -10.94 18.44
CA THR A 122 -5.10 -9.90 18.19
C THR A 122 -6.01 -9.70 19.40
N VAL A 123 -6.14 -8.45 19.90
CA VAL A 123 -6.96 -8.09 21.06
C VAL A 123 -8.30 -7.49 20.63
N GLY A 124 -9.41 -7.98 21.19
CA GLY A 124 -10.75 -7.43 20.97
C GLY A 124 -11.57 -7.28 22.26
N LYS A 125 -12.46 -6.29 22.28
CA LYS A 125 -13.37 -5.97 23.39
C LYS A 125 -14.64 -6.82 23.28
N LEU A 126 -15.05 -7.45 24.38
CA LEU A 126 -16.28 -8.25 24.42
C LEU A 126 -17.53 -7.37 24.39
N ILE A 127 -18.32 -7.51 23.33
CA ILE A 127 -19.57 -6.77 23.12
C ILE A 127 -20.79 -7.59 23.57
N LEU A 128 -20.88 -8.85 23.14
CA LEU A 128 -22.01 -9.75 23.45
C LEU A 128 -21.58 -11.23 23.48
N LEU A 129 -22.38 -12.04 24.16
CA LEU A 129 -22.34 -13.51 24.14
C LEU A 129 -23.66 -14.01 23.54
N ASP A 130 -23.59 -14.94 22.59
CA ASP A 130 -24.76 -15.76 22.23
C ASP A 130 -24.73 -17.06 23.04
N PHE A 131 -25.91 -17.52 23.44
CA PHE A 131 -26.11 -18.77 24.18
C PHE A 131 -26.87 -19.77 23.31
N ASN A 132 -26.64 -21.06 23.50
CA ASN A 132 -27.49 -22.11 22.94
C ASN A 132 -28.69 -22.40 23.85
N GLU A 133 -29.52 -23.37 23.46
CA GLU A 133 -30.71 -23.82 24.22
C GLU A 133 -30.38 -24.31 25.64
N ASP A 134 -29.15 -24.82 25.87
CA ASP A 134 -28.65 -25.28 27.18
C ASP A 134 -28.09 -24.14 28.06
N ASN A 135 -28.26 -22.87 27.69
CA ASN A 135 -27.61 -21.70 28.30
C ASN A 135 -26.06 -21.76 28.30
N VAL A 136 -25.44 -22.51 27.38
CA VAL A 136 -23.99 -22.54 27.17
C VAL A 136 -23.59 -21.51 26.12
N VAL A 137 -22.54 -20.73 26.39
CA VAL A 137 -22.00 -19.73 25.44
C VAL A 137 -21.54 -20.42 24.16
N CYS A 138 -22.25 -20.17 23.06
CA CYS A 138 -21.96 -20.77 21.75
C CYS A 138 -21.10 -19.84 20.86
N ARG A 139 -21.22 -18.53 21.05
CA ARG A 139 -20.47 -17.50 20.29
C ARG A 139 -20.13 -16.30 21.17
N VAL A 140 -18.97 -15.71 20.90
CA VAL A 140 -18.43 -14.52 21.58
C VAL A 140 -18.22 -13.42 20.54
N TRP A 141 -18.87 -12.27 20.69
CA TRP A 141 -18.75 -11.15 19.76
C TRP A 141 -17.67 -10.16 20.25
N LEU A 142 -16.55 -10.08 19.52
CA LEU A 142 -15.42 -9.20 19.85
C LEU A 142 -15.28 -8.05 18.86
N GLU A 143 -15.14 -6.82 19.35
CA GLU A 143 -14.76 -5.66 18.54
C GLU A 143 -13.24 -5.47 18.61
N PHE A 144 -12.54 -5.65 17.49
CA PHE A 144 -11.07 -5.70 17.48
C PHE A 144 -10.41 -4.31 17.47
N CYS A 145 -9.38 -4.18 18.29
CA CYS A 145 -8.63 -2.93 18.44
C CYS A 145 -7.80 -2.59 17.19
N GLY A 146 -7.71 -1.30 16.87
CA GLY A 146 -6.74 -0.74 15.92
C GLY A 146 -7.07 -0.87 14.41
N SER A 147 -7.77 -1.91 13.96
CA SER A 147 -8.08 -2.07 12.53
C SER A 147 -9.44 -2.70 12.23
N ALA A 148 -10.33 -1.90 11.61
CA ALA A 148 -11.62 -2.34 11.09
C ALA A 148 -11.52 -3.39 9.95
N LYS A 149 -10.30 -3.69 9.46
CA LYS A 149 -10.04 -4.77 8.49
C LYS A 149 -10.04 -6.17 9.12
N VAL A 150 -9.78 -6.28 10.43
CA VAL A 150 -9.81 -7.58 11.13
C VAL A 150 -11.24 -8.12 11.12
N GLY A 151 -11.40 -9.38 10.72
CA GLY A 151 -12.67 -10.11 10.76
C GLY A 151 -13.69 -9.68 9.69
N GLN A 152 -13.30 -8.99 8.62
CA GLN A 152 -14.25 -8.53 7.60
C GLN A 152 -14.99 -9.67 6.89
N LYS A 153 -14.31 -10.79 6.58
CA LYS A 153 -14.94 -11.97 5.98
C LYS A 153 -15.86 -12.65 7.00
N ALA A 154 -15.41 -12.78 8.25
CA ALA A 154 -16.21 -13.33 9.33
C ALA A 154 -17.52 -12.54 9.56
N ARG A 155 -17.45 -11.19 9.59
CA ARG A 155 -18.64 -10.33 9.73
C ARG A 155 -19.59 -10.44 8.54
N LYS A 156 -19.08 -10.46 7.30
CA LYS A 156 -19.90 -10.68 6.10
C LYS A 156 -20.64 -12.03 6.16
N LYS A 157 -19.96 -13.10 6.57
CA LYS A 157 -20.55 -14.44 6.72
C LYS A 157 -21.62 -14.49 7.81
N ALA A 158 -21.46 -13.73 8.89
CA ALA A 158 -22.35 -13.71 10.04
C ALA A 158 -23.34 -12.53 10.07
N ALA A 159 -23.54 -11.81 8.95
CA ALA A 159 -24.39 -10.61 8.92
C ALA A 159 -25.83 -10.88 9.41
N LEU A 160 -26.44 -12.00 9.01
CA LEU A 160 -27.77 -12.41 9.48
C LEU A 160 -27.80 -12.68 10.99
N LEU A 161 -26.74 -13.30 11.53
CA LEU A 161 -26.60 -13.61 12.96
C LEU A 161 -26.40 -12.32 13.77
N ALA A 162 -25.62 -11.36 13.26
CA ALA A 162 -25.42 -10.07 13.91
C ALA A 162 -26.75 -9.29 14.05
N VAL A 163 -27.61 -9.34 13.02
CA VAL A 163 -28.97 -8.75 13.07
C VAL A 163 -29.85 -9.46 14.10
N GLN A 164 -29.84 -10.80 14.13
CA GLN A 164 -30.61 -11.60 15.11
C GLN A 164 -30.17 -11.31 16.55
N SER A 165 -28.87 -11.29 16.82
CA SER A 165 -28.29 -10.99 18.14
C SER A 165 -28.28 -9.48 18.49
N LYS A 166 -28.73 -8.61 17.57
CA LYS A 166 -28.73 -7.13 17.72
C LYS A 166 -27.33 -6.55 18.04
N VAL A 167 -26.30 -7.08 17.37
CA VAL A 167 -24.90 -6.70 17.55
C VAL A 167 -24.46 -5.68 16.50
N ASN A 168 -23.57 -4.76 16.88
CA ASN A 168 -22.94 -3.80 15.96
C ASN A 168 -22.17 -4.53 14.83
N ASN A 169 -22.33 -4.06 13.59
CA ASN A 169 -21.61 -4.51 12.38
C ASN A 169 -20.07 -4.38 12.44
N ALA A 170 -19.51 -3.79 13.51
CA ALA A 170 -18.07 -3.79 13.80
C ALA A 170 -17.59 -5.08 14.51
N ALA A 171 -18.45 -5.76 15.28
CA ALA A 171 -18.07 -6.90 16.09
C ALA A 171 -17.94 -8.19 15.28
N VAL A 172 -16.93 -8.98 15.59
CA VAL A 172 -16.54 -10.22 14.90
C VAL A 172 -16.97 -11.42 15.73
N PRO A 173 -17.60 -12.43 15.11
CA PRO A 173 -18.01 -13.65 15.81
C PRO A 173 -16.80 -14.57 16.05
N ILE A 174 -16.56 -14.93 17.30
CA ILE A 174 -15.60 -15.96 17.70
C ILE A 174 -16.37 -17.19 18.18
N GLU A 175 -16.07 -18.34 17.58
CA GLU A 175 -16.72 -19.62 17.83
C GLU A 175 -15.72 -20.66 18.36
N TRP A 176 -16.21 -21.81 18.82
CA TRP A 176 -15.39 -22.87 19.38
C TRP A 176 -14.44 -23.46 18.33
N ARG A 177 -13.18 -23.71 18.72
CA ARG A 177 -12.18 -24.43 17.92
C ARG A 177 -11.82 -25.76 18.59
N THR A 178 -11.43 -26.74 17.79
CA THR A 178 -10.93 -28.04 18.28
C THR A 178 -9.43 -28.12 18.07
N SER A 179 -8.69 -28.52 19.11
CA SER A 179 -7.26 -28.83 19.07
C SER A 179 -7.02 -30.28 19.51
N ASN A 180 -6.00 -30.93 18.93
CA ASN A 180 -5.61 -32.29 19.26
C ASN A 180 -4.33 -32.23 20.11
N ILE A 181 -4.42 -32.64 21.37
CA ILE A 181 -3.33 -32.54 22.35
C ILE A 181 -2.78 -33.93 22.63
N THR A 182 -1.55 -34.18 22.21
CA THR A 182 -0.86 -35.45 22.47
C THR A 182 -0.45 -35.56 23.94
N MET A 183 -0.86 -36.65 24.61
CA MET A 183 -0.55 -36.90 26.02
C MET A 183 0.73 -37.74 26.22
N THR A 184 1.04 -38.64 25.27
CA THR A 184 2.18 -39.57 25.39
C THR A 184 3.27 -39.27 24.36
N ARG A 185 4.56 -39.46 24.71
CA ARG A 185 5.70 -39.21 23.80
C ARG A 185 5.65 -40.05 22.52
N ASN A 186 5.06 -41.25 22.59
CA ASN A 186 4.85 -42.15 21.44
C ASN A 186 3.62 -41.81 20.57
N LYS A 187 2.92 -40.70 20.83
CA LYS A 187 1.69 -40.26 20.15
C LYS A 187 0.47 -41.20 20.25
N ALA A 188 0.56 -42.28 21.03
CA ALA A 188 -0.51 -43.28 21.14
C ALA A 188 -1.81 -42.73 21.75
N VAL A 189 -1.73 -41.73 22.64
CA VAL A 189 -2.91 -41.08 23.24
C VAL A 189 -2.97 -39.62 22.83
N THR A 190 -4.06 -39.25 22.15
CA THR A 190 -4.36 -37.88 21.72
C THR A 190 -5.74 -37.46 22.24
N VAL A 191 -5.79 -36.38 23.01
CA VAL A 191 -7.02 -35.82 23.58
C VAL A 191 -7.53 -34.69 22.69
N LYS A 192 -8.81 -34.72 22.31
CA LYS A 192 -9.45 -33.61 21.60
C LYS A 192 -9.98 -32.58 22.60
N ARG A 193 -9.50 -31.34 22.52
CA ARG A 193 -10.00 -30.20 23.29
C ARG A 193 -10.83 -29.29 22.39
N LYS A 194 -12.08 -29.03 22.75
CA LYS A 194 -12.95 -28.07 22.04
C LYS A 194 -13.23 -26.88 22.95
N HIS A 195 -12.80 -25.68 22.59
CA HIS A 195 -12.97 -24.46 23.39
C HIS A 195 -12.84 -23.19 22.53
N PHE A 196 -13.19 -22.02 23.06
CA PHE A 196 -12.90 -20.74 22.40
C PHE A 196 -11.38 -20.46 22.34
N PRO A 197 -10.84 -19.96 21.22
CA PRO A 197 -9.43 -19.64 21.03
C PRO A 197 -9.05 -18.23 21.54
N ILE A 198 -9.50 -17.90 22.76
CA ILE A 198 -9.27 -16.58 23.39
C ILE A 198 -8.96 -16.72 24.88
N ILE A 199 -8.26 -15.76 25.46
CA ILE A 199 -8.06 -15.62 26.92
C ILE A 199 -8.41 -14.21 27.37
N SER A 200 -8.69 -14.02 28.67
CA SER A 200 -8.82 -12.68 29.25
C SER A 200 -7.55 -11.86 28.99
N ALA A 201 -7.73 -10.62 28.54
CA ALA A 201 -6.68 -9.65 28.29
C ALA A 201 -6.93 -8.37 29.10
N CYS A 202 -7.56 -8.49 30.27
CA CYS A 202 -7.72 -7.39 31.22
C CYS A 202 -6.35 -6.86 31.67
N ALA A 203 -5.40 -7.77 31.86
CA ALA A 203 -3.97 -7.49 31.96
C ALA A 203 -3.17 -8.18 30.85
N MET A 204 -2.09 -7.53 30.41
CA MET A 204 -1.06 -8.11 29.53
C MET A 204 0.32 -7.51 29.82
N THR A 205 1.38 -8.19 29.36
CA THR A 205 2.72 -7.61 29.44
C THR A 205 2.90 -6.54 28.37
N ILE A 206 3.74 -5.54 28.63
CA ILE A 206 4.01 -4.45 27.69
C ILE A 206 4.52 -5.00 26.34
N HIS A 207 5.39 -6.02 26.35
CA HIS A 207 5.83 -6.71 25.14
C HIS A 207 4.67 -7.36 24.36
N LYS A 208 3.68 -7.96 25.02
CA LYS A 208 2.48 -8.52 24.36
C LYS A 208 1.51 -7.44 23.86
N SER A 209 1.62 -6.22 24.37
CA SER A 209 0.83 -5.07 23.91
C SER A 209 1.38 -4.42 22.63
N GLN A 210 2.59 -4.79 22.19
CA GLN A 210 3.25 -4.21 21.03
C GLN A 210 2.41 -4.38 19.76
N GLY A 211 2.28 -3.30 18.98
CA GLY A 211 1.35 -3.21 17.84
C GLY A 211 -0.10 -2.87 18.23
N GLY A 212 -0.53 -3.25 19.44
CA GLY A 212 -1.81 -2.89 20.03
C GLY A 212 -2.02 -1.37 20.14
N THR A 213 -3.30 -0.98 20.16
CA THR A 213 -3.79 0.40 20.28
C THR A 213 -5.05 0.36 21.16
N PHE A 214 -5.11 1.16 22.22
CA PHE A 214 -6.21 1.13 23.19
C PHE A 214 -6.70 2.54 23.52
N ASP A 215 -7.99 2.67 23.84
CA ASP A 215 -8.58 3.96 24.24
C ASP A 215 -8.21 4.36 25.66
N GLN A 216 -8.07 3.36 26.54
CA GLN A 216 -7.63 3.53 27.92
C GLN A 216 -6.62 2.44 28.29
N ILE A 217 -5.51 2.84 28.90
CA ILE A 217 -4.53 1.94 29.52
C ILE A 217 -4.30 2.34 30.97
N VAL A 218 -3.97 1.37 31.82
CA VAL A 218 -3.38 1.65 33.12
C VAL A 218 -2.05 0.92 33.20
N TYR A 219 -0.97 1.67 33.33
CA TYR A 219 0.39 1.16 33.32
C TYR A 219 0.95 1.12 34.75
N GLU A 220 1.35 -0.06 35.23
CA GLU A 220 2.13 -0.16 36.47
C GLU A 220 3.59 0.23 36.17
N TYR A 221 3.95 1.44 36.56
CA TYR A 221 5.22 2.09 36.31
C TYR A 221 6.22 1.85 37.45
N ASP A 222 7.49 1.73 37.06
CA ASP A 222 8.64 1.68 37.96
C ASP A 222 9.79 2.45 37.27
N LYS A 223 10.61 3.12 38.07
CA LYS A 223 11.84 3.80 37.64
C LYS A 223 12.92 2.83 37.12
N ILE A 224 12.85 1.54 37.44
CA ILE A 224 13.80 0.52 36.97
C ILE A 224 13.47 -0.03 35.57
N HIS A 225 12.28 0.28 35.03
CA HIS A 225 11.90 -0.17 33.69
C HIS A 225 12.85 0.42 32.63
N PRO A 226 13.17 -0.30 31.54
CA PRO A 226 13.96 0.27 30.45
C PRO A 226 13.23 1.41 29.74
N GLN A 227 13.97 2.45 29.34
CA GLN A 227 13.47 3.61 28.57
C GLN A 227 12.57 3.20 27.38
N GLN A 228 12.98 2.19 26.62
CA GLN A 228 12.23 1.67 25.47
C GLN A 228 10.90 1.01 25.89
N LEU A 229 10.87 0.31 27.03
CA LEU A 229 9.67 -0.33 27.57
C LEU A 229 8.65 0.71 28.03
N VAL A 230 9.11 1.81 28.64
CA VAL A 230 8.24 2.94 29.02
C VAL A 230 7.63 3.57 27.76
N TYR A 231 8.43 3.83 26.73
CA TYR A 231 7.93 4.30 25.44
C TYR A 231 6.90 3.32 24.82
N ASP A 232 7.20 2.03 24.82
CA ASP A 232 6.29 1.01 24.29
C ASP A 232 4.95 0.99 25.04
N ALA A 233 4.95 1.09 26.37
CA ALA A 233 3.74 1.15 27.19
C ALA A 233 2.91 2.42 26.88
N LEU A 234 3.53 3.59 26.97
CA LEU A 234 2.84 4.87 26.78
C LEU A 234 2.34 5.08 25.34
N SER A 235 3.06 4.55 24.34
CA SER A 235 2.67 4.63 22.92
C SER A 235 1.52 3.70 22.51
N ARG A 236 0.94 2.92 23.44
CA ARG A 236 -0.25 2.10 23.18
C ARG A 236 -1.56 2.89 23.20
N VAL A 237 -1.63 3.99 23.95
CA VAL A 237 -2.87 4.75 24.12
C VAL A 237 -3.07 5.82 23.05
N THR A 238 -4.32 6.07 22.67
CA THR A 238 -4.71 7.03 21.61
C THR A 238 -4.74 8.49 22.08
N SER A 239 -4.91 8.72 23.38
CA SER A 239 -5.12 10.02 24.02
C SER A 239 -4.40 10.09 25.37
N ILE A 240 -4.03 11.30 25.83
CA ILE A 240 -3.42 11.48 27.16
C ILE A 240 -4.48 11.29 28.26
N GLU A 241 -5.74 11.59 27.95
CA GLU A 241 -6.91 11.41 28.80
C GLU A 241 -7.21 9.92 29.08
N GLY A 242 -6.80 9.03 28.17
CA GLY A 242 -6.85 7.58 28.33
C GLY A 242 -5.66 6.98 29.09
N LEU A 243 -4.61 7.76 29.37
CA LEU A 243 -3.44 7.30 30.10
C LEU A 243 -3.69 7.34 31.61
N PHE A 244 -3.47 6.22 32.28
CA PHE A 244 -3.40 6.16 33.74
C PHE A 244 -2.09 5.46 34.11
N ILE A 245 -1.40 5.98 35.12
CA ILE A 245 -0.15 5.43 35.63
C ILE A 245 -0.38 5.12 37.12
N VAL A 246 0.07 3.95 37.55
CA VAL A 246 0.08 3.54 38.97
C VAL A 246 1.49 3.06 39.32
N THR A 247 1.89 3.11 40.58
CA THR A 247 3.12 2.47 41.06
C THR A 247 2.79 1.15 41.77
N PHE A 248 3.78 0.27 41.95
CA PHE A 248 3.56 -0.97 42.69
C PHE A 248 3.08 -0.71 44.14
N ASP A 249 3.70 0.27 44.80
CA ASP A 249 3.46 0.63 46.21
C ASP A 249 2.23 1.54 46.44
N ASP A 250 1.63 2.09 45.38
CA ASP A 250 0.42 2.93 45.40
C ASP A 250 0.51 4.19 46.29
N ASP A 251 1.74 4.67 46.52
CA ASP A 251 2.03 5.82 47.39
C ASP A 251 2.09 7.13 46.59
N GLU A 252 1.05 7.94 46.76
CA GLU A 252 0.88 9.26 46.13
C GLU A 252 2.07 10.20 46.37
N THR A 253 2.75 10.10 47.51
CA THR A 253 3.94 10.93 47.81
C THR A 253 5.14 10.59 46.92
N LYS A 254 5.12 9.43 46.26
CA LYS A 254 6.16 8.96 45.32
C LYS A 254 5.73 9.02 43.86
N PHE A 255 4.55 9.56 43.54
CA PHE A 255 4.07 9.69 42.17
C PHE A 255 4.95 10.66 41.37
N ARG A 256 5.92 10.09 40.64
CA ARG A 256 6.92 10.84 39.88
C ARG A 256 7.37 10.06 38.64
N PHE A 257 7.35 10.72 37.50
CA PHE A 257 7.94 10.22 36.27
C PHE A 257 9.45 10.50 36.29
N HIS A 258 10.27 9.45 36.31
CA HIS A 258 11.73 9.55 36.42
C HIS A 258 12.46 9.54 35.07
N HIS A 259 11.82 8.98 34.04
CA HIS A 259 12.39 8.85 32.70
C HIS A 259 12.49 10.21 32.00
N ASN A 260 13.45 10.34 31.08
CA ASN A 260 13.70 11.56 30.30
C ASN A 260 13.96 12.85 31.11
N ARG A 261 14.27 12.76 32.41
CA ARG A 261 14.75 13.93 33.19
C ARG A 261 16.20 14.30 32.90
N VAL A 262 16.95 13.38 32.28
CA VAL A 262 18.32 13.54 31.76
C VAL A 262 18.37 12.79 30.43
N GLN A 263 19.26 13.18 29.52
CA GLN A 263 19.41 12.53 28.21
C GLN A 263 19.82 11.06 28.38
N ALA A 264 19.06 10.15 27.77
CA ALA A 264 19.32 8.71 27.88
C ALA A 264 20.49 8.30 26.98
N SER A 265 21.58 7.81 27.56
CA SER A 265 22.72 7.30 26.78
C SER A 265 22.37 6.06 25.94
N SER A 266 21.38 5.29 26.37
CA SER A 266 20.91 4.05 25.71
C SER A 266 20.17 4.27 24.38
N THR A 267 19.77 5.50 24.04
CA THR A 267 19.13 5.81 22.75
C THR A 267 20.08 6.45 21.74
N ILE A 268 21.28 6.88 22.16
CA ILE A 268 22.26 7.56 21.29
C ILE A 268 22.62 6.70 20.07
N SER A 269 22.85 5.39 20.26
CA SER A 269 23.17 4.46 19.18
C SER A 269 22.01 4.30 18.17
N LEU A 270 20.76 4.32 18.64
CA LEU A 270 19.58 4.28 17.77
C LEU A 270 19.42 5.57 16.98
N VAL A 271 19.63 6.73 17.60
CA VAL A 271 19.57 8.04 16.91
C VAL A 271 20.67 8.15 15.85
N GLN A 272 21.90 7.71 16.17
CA GLN A 272 23.00 7.62 15.21
C GLN A 272 22.68 6.68 14.04
N GLU A 273 22.05 5.52 14.30
CA GLU A 273 21.64 4.60 13.25
C GLU A 273 20.53 5.17 12.37
N PHE A 274 19.53 5.86 12.94
CA PHE A 274 18.52 6.59 12.15
C PHE A 274 19.14 7.69 11.29
N GLN A 275 20.11 8.45 11.82
CA GLN A 275 20.87 9.43 11.05
C GLN A 275 21.64 8.74 9.91
N ARG A 276 22.37 7.67 10.19
CA ARG A 276 23.10 6.87 9.18
C ARG A 276 22.18 6.39 8.07
N LEU A 277 21.01 5.83 8.40
CA LEU A 277 20.02 5.39 7.43
C LEU A 277 19.40 6.56 6.63
N SER A 278 19.19 7.72 7.26
CA SER A 278 18.67 8.91 6.58
C SER A 278 19.65 9.49 5.53
N LEU A 279 20.95 9.29 5.73
CA LEU A 279 22.03 9.69 4.81
C LEU A 279 22.29 8.61 3.74
N ASN A 280 22.19 7.32 4.09
CA ASN A 280 22.39 6.19 3.19
C ASN A 280 21.07 5.71 2.56
N LYS A 281 20.37 6.62 1.87
CA LYS A 281 19.17 6.27 1.10
C LYS A 281 19.56 5.47 -0.14
N LEU A 282 18.87 4.35 -0.38
CA LEU A 282 19.01 3.59 -1.61
C LEU A 282 18.52 4.43 -2.79
N GLU A 283 19.35 4.55 -3.83
CA GLU A 283 18.93 5.20 -5.08
C GLU A 283 17.92 4.31 -5.80
N THR A 284 16.73 4.84 -6.05
CA THR A 284 15.69 4.13 -6.79
C THR A 284 15.86 4.36 -8.28
N LYS A 285 15.42 3.42 -9.13
CA LYS A 285 15.40 3.63 -10.58
C LYS A 285 14.58 4.87 -10.99
N ALA A 286 13.54 5.20 -10.22
CA ALA A 286 12.79 6.45 -10.40
C ALA A 286 13.69 7.69 -10.24
N LYS A 287 14.58 7.72 -9.23
CA LYS A 287 15.54 8.83 -9.07
C LYS A 287 16.47 8.96 -10.27
N SER A 288 17.09 7.88 -10.75
CA SER A 288 18.00 7.95 -11.90
C SER A 288 17.29 8.44 -13.17
N VAL A 289 16.00 8.10 -13.36
CA VAL A 289 15.19 8.61 -14.48
C VAL A 289 14.80 10.08 -14.30
N ILE A 290 14.47 10.52 -13.09
CA ILE A 290 14.21 11.95 -12.78
C ILE A 290 15.46 12.79 -13.02
N ASP A 291 16.63 12.33 -12.55
CA ASP A 291 17.90 13.02 -12.74
C ASP A 291 18.25 13.12 -14.24
N PHE A 292 17.97 12.09 -15.04
CA PHE A 292 18.08 12.14 -16.51
C PHE A 292 17.14 13.18 -17.13
N ILE A 293 15.83 13.13 -16.83
CA ILE A 293 14.82 14.07 -17.36
C ILE A 293 15.14 15.53 -17.00
N THR A 294 15.71 15.77 -15.82
CA THR A 294 15.97 17.13 -15.31
C THR A 294 17.34 17.70 -15.66
N THR A 295 18.30 16.86 -16.07
CA THR A 295 19.65 17.33 -16.48
C THR A 295 19.65 17.83 -17.92
N ASP A 296 18.94 17.15 -18.83
CA ASP A 296 18.91 17.50 -20.24
C ASP A 296 17.80 18.50 -20.57
N LYS A 297 18.12 19.54 -21.35
CA LYS A 297 17.13 20.49 -21.92
C LYS A 297 16.37 19.91 -23.12
N GLY A 298 15.92 18.66 -22.99
CA GLY A 298 15.19 17.92 -24.01
C GLY A 298 13.67 17.95 -23.80
N ILE A 299 12.95 17.20 -24.63
CA ILE A 299 11.55 16.86 -24.38
C ILE A 299 11.46 15.42 -23.90
N SER A 300 10.70 15.18 -22.84
CA SER A 300 10.47 13.86 -22.27
C SER A 300 9.05 13.38 -22.57
N LEU A 301 8.97 12.15 -23.07
CA LEU A 301 7.73 11.51 -23.54
C LEU A 301 7.56 10.18 -22.81
N CYS A 302 6.47 10.00 -22.05
CA CYS A 302 6.11 8.70 -21.49
C CYS A 302 4.92 8.12 -22.25
N THR A 303 4.99 6.83 -22.60
CA THR A 303 3.87 6.14 -23.24
C THR A 303 3.32 5.04 -22.35
N PHE A 304 2.00 4.99 -22.22
CA PHE A 304 1.29 4.01 -21.38
C PHE A 304 0.13 3.34 -22.10
N ASN A 305 -0.20 2.16 -21.61
CA ASN A 305 -1.41 1.42 -21.93
C ASN A 305 -2.32 1.49 -20.69
N VAL A 306 -3.41 2.26 -20.78
CA VAL A 306 -4.23 2.68 -19.64
C VAL A 306 -5.67 2.19 -19.83
N GLN A 307 -5.84 0.87 -19.74
CA GLN A 307 -7.10 0.15 -19.95
C GLN A 307 -8.24 0.73 -19.09
N SER A 308 -9.03 1.64 -19.66
CA SER A 308 -9.94 2.55 -18.95
C SER A 308 -9.24 3.66 -18.15
N LEU A 309 -8.83 4.73 -18.83
CA LEU A 309 -8.23 5.93 -18.24
C LEU A 309 -9.04 6.49 -17.05
N ARG A 310 -10.38 6.52 -17.16
CA ARG A 310 -11.31 6.91 -16.08
C ARG A 310 -11.16 6.16 -14.75
N LYS A 311 -10.53 4.99 -14.74
CA LYS A 311 -10.28 4.18 -13.53
C LYS A 311 -8.86 4.31 -12.99
N HIS A 312 -7.94 4.78 -13.83
CA HIS A 312 -6.50 4.66 -13.64
C HIS A 312 -5.77 6.01 -13.82
N SER A 313 -6.48 7.14 -13.94
CA SER A 313 -5.88 8.47 -14.03
C SER A 313 -5.06 8.83 -12.78
N VAL A 314 -5.46 8.35 -11.61
CA VAL A 314 -4.70 8.48 -10.36
C VAL A 314 -3.45 7.58 -10.34
N ASP A 315 -3.48 6.45 -11.03
CA ASP A 315 -2.33 5.52 -11.13
C ASP A 315 -1.23 6.05 -12.07
N LEU A 316 -1.52 7.09 -12.85
CA LEU A 316 -0.56 7.83 -13.69
C LEU A 316 0.17 8.96 -12.93
N ILE A 317 -0.03 9.07 -11.61
CA ILE A 317 0.62 10.07 -10.77
C ILE A 317 1.77 9.41 -9.99
N ASP A 318 2.99 9.59 -10.48
CA ASP A 318 4.21 9.15 -9.81
C ASP A 318 5.34 10.18 -9.97
N SER A 319 6.43 10.02 -9.21
CA SER A 319 7.53 10.99 -9.21
C SER A 319 8.27 11.14 -10.54
N VAL A 320 8.17 10.16 -11.46
CA VAL A 320 8.72 10.22 -12.81
C VAL A 320 7.74 10.90 -13.77
N THR A 321 6.47 10.48 -13.79
CA THR A 321 5.45 11.08 -14.65
C THR A 321 5.24 12.56 -14.35
N GLU A 322 5.24 12.99 -13.09
CA GLU A 322 5.17 14.42 -12.70
C GLU A 322 6.30 15.29 -13.29
N LYS A 323 7.44 14.68 -13.65
CA LYS A 323 8.58 15.37 -14.29
C LYS A 323 8.59 15.25 -15.81
N THR A 324 7.72 14.42 -16.37
CA THR A 324 7.62 14.21 -17.81
C THR A 324 6.84 15.35 -18.46
N ASN A 325 7.27 15.84 -19.62
CA ASN A 325 6.54 16.91 -20.33
C ASN A 325 5.22 16.39 -20.90
N ILE A 326 5.22 15.21 -21.55
CA ILE A 326 4.08 14.73 -22.37
C ILE A 326 3.78 13.24 -22.11
N LEU A 327 2.49 12.90 -21.98
CA LEU A 327 2.00 11.53 -21.87
C LEU A 327 1.28 11.09 -23.17
N LEU A 328 1.66 9.92 -23.68
CA LEU A 328 1.15 9.30 -24.90
C LEU A 328 0.39 8.02 -24.56
N LEU A 329 -0.93 8.13 -24.40
CA LEU A 329 -1.78 7.09 -23.80
C LEU A 329 -2.53 6.26 -24.85
N SER A 330 -2.63 4.95 -24.61
CA SER A 330 -3.35 3.98 -25.46
C SER A 330 -4.28 3.08 -24.64
N GLU A 331 -5.27 2.46 -25.29
CA GLU A 331 -6.37 1.70 -24.65
C GLU A 331 -7.14 2.56 -23.61
N THR A 332 -7.33 3.86 -23.86
CA THR A 332 -7.91 4.80 -22.88
C THR A 332 -9.39 4.55 -22.58
N TRP A 333 -10.15 4.00 -23.53
CA TRP A 333 -11.59 3.70 -23.47
C TRP A 333 -12.49 4.92 -23.18
N LEU A 334 -11.93 6.13 -23.30
CA LEU A 334 -12.60 7.41 -23.15
C LEU A 334 -13.33 7.77 -24.45
N ASP A 335 -14.63 8.07 -24.39
CA ASP A 335 -15.40 8.44 -25.59
C ASP A 335 -15.07 9.88 -26.04
N ASN A 336 -15.22 10.19 -27.34
CA ASN A 336 -14.83 11.51 -27.92
C ASN A 336 -15.61 12.73 -27.38
N ARG A 337 -16.55 12.52 -26.47
CA ARG A 337 -17.34 13.56 -25.78
C ARG A 337 -17.08 13.61 -24.28
N GLU A 338 -16.22 12.71 -23.79
CA GLU A 338 -15.85 12.60 -22.39
C GLU A 338 -14.45 13.18 -22.21
N GLU A 339 -14.27 13.95 -21.17
CA GLU A 339 -12.97 14.42 -20.70
C GLU A 339 -12.55 13.59 -19.47
N CYS A 340 -11.25 13.55 -19.17
CA CYS A 340 -10.74 12.84 -18.01
C CYS A 340 -9.56 13.60 -17.43
N ASP A 341 -9.72 14.15 -16.23
CA ASP A 341 -8.64 14.88 -15.58
C ASP A 341 -7.52 13.92 -15.13
N ILE A 342 -6.29 14.33 -15.40
CA ILE A 342 -5.07 13.75 -14.83
C ILE A 342 -4.40 14.91 -14.07
N PRO A 343 -4.19 14.83 -12.75
CA PRO A 343 -3.55 15.91 -12.00
C PRO A 343 -2.20 16.31 -12.60
N ASN A 344 -1.94 17.62 -12.67
CA ASN A 344 -0.78 18.24 -13.32
C ASN A 344 -0.73 18.10 -14.86
N PHE A 345 -1.76 17.57 -15.53
CA PHE A 345 -1.76 17.32 -16.98
C PHE A 345 -3.04 17.81 -17.68
N ASN A 346 -2.88 18.62 -18.72
CA ASN A 346 -3.96 19.03 -19.62
C ASN A 346 -4.13 18.02 -20.75
N CYS A 347 -5.38 17.64 -21.08
CA CYS A 347 -5.66 16.85 -22.28
C CYS A 347 -5.52 17.73 -23.52
N ILE A 348 -4.63 17.36 -24.45
CA ILE A 348 -4.41 18.08 -25.71
C ILE A 348 -5.33 17.55 -26.81
N THR A 349 -5.45 16.22 -26.91
CA THR A 349 -6.34 15.54 -27.86
C THR A 349 -6.55 14.09 -27.46
N HIS A 350 -7.74 13.56 -27.71
CA HIS A 350 -8.04 12.13 -27.65
C HIS A 350 -8.94 11.71 -28.80
N PHE A 351 -8.86 10.42 -29.14
CA PHE A 351 -9.69 9.80 -30.16
C PHE A 351 -9.96 8.34 -29.81
N LYS A 352 -11.22 7.94 -29.94
CA LYS A 352 -11.71 6.57 -29.86
C LYS A 352 -12.78 6.39 -30.92
N ARG A 353 -12.62 5.43 -31.81
CA ARG A 353 -13.65 5.09 -32.79
C ARG A 353 -14.93 4.52 -32.16
N ASP A 354 -16.05 4.81 -32.82
CA ASP A 354 -17.39 4.40 -32.41
C ASP A 354 -17.52 2.86 -32.28
N PHE A 355 -18.41 2.39 -31.40
CA PHE A 355 -18.82 0.99 -31.22
C PHE A 355 -17.76 -0.03 -30.78
N VAL A 356 -16.50 0.37 -30.54
CA VAL A 356 -15.47 -0.50 -29.98
C VAL A 356 -15.13 -0.08 -28.54
N ARG A 357 -15.40 -0.97 -27.57
CA ARG A 357 -15.27 -0.64 -26.14
C ARG A 357 -13.82 -0.41 -25.69
N SER A 358 -12.91 -1.31 -26.06
CA SER A 358 -11.62 -1.48 -25.40
C SER A 358 -10.45 -0.80 -26.11
N VAL A 359 -10.66 0.39 -26.66
CA VAL A 359 -9.72 1.07 -27.56
C VAL A 359 -9.67 2.58 -27.30
N GLY A 360 -8.97 3.34 -28.15
CA GLY A 360 -8.77 4.78 -27.99
C GLY A 360 -7.36 5.17 -27.55
N VAL A 361 -6.99 6.41 -27.89
CA VAL A 361 -5.68 7.03 -27.67
C VAL A 361 -5.85 8.46 -27.16
N ALA A 362 -4.86 8.99 -26.44
CA ALA A 362 -4.86 10.38 -25.98
C ALA A 362 -3.43 10.93 -25.81
N ILE A 363 -3.31 12.25 -25.89
CA ILE A 363 -2.09 13.02 -25.64
C ILE A 363 -2.38 14.02 -24.52
N TYR A 364 -1.57 14.01 -23.47
CA TYR A 364 -1.64 14.96 -22.35
C TYR A 364 -0.31 15.71 -22.19
N HIS A 365 -0.36 16.95 -21.74
CA HIS A 365 0.78 17.86 -21.57
C HIS A 365 0.84 18.39 -20.14
N ASN A 366 2.02 18.41 -19.55
CA ASN A 366 2.25 18.83 -18.16
C ASN A 366 1.97 20.33 -18.02
N ILE A 367 1.12 20.70 -17.06
CA ILE A 367 0.69 22.09 -16.84
C ILE A 367 1.87 23.00 -16.42
N ASN A 368 2.91 22.41 -15.84
CA ASN A 368 4.11 23.14 -15.39
C ASN A 368 5.18 23.27 -16.49
N ASP A 369 4.92 22.74 -17.69
CA ASP A 369 5.84 22.80 -18.82
C ASP A 369 5.56 24.02 -19.72
N THR A 370 6.62 24.71 -20.14
CA THR A 370 6.53 25.93 -20.97
C THR A 370 6.63 25.66 -22.47
N THR A 371 6.75 24.40 -22.90
CA THR A 371 6.91 24.06 -24.32
C THR A 371 5.60 24.32 -25.08
N ASN A 372 5.69 24.99 -26.24
CA ASN A 372 4.51 25.32 -27.04
C ASN A 372 4.01 24.09 -27.79
N LEU A 373 2.98 23.46 -27.22
CA LEU A 373 2.28 22.33 -27.81
C LEU A 373 1.01 22.83 -28.54
N VAL A 374 0.98 22.65 -29.85
CA VAL A 374 -0.10 23.11 -30.73
C VAL A 374 -0.67 21.89 -31.45
N THR A 375 -1.97 21.63 -31.34
CA THR A 375 -2.59 20.67 -32.26
C THR A 375 -2.68 21.33 -33.64
N PRO A 376 -2.08 20.77 -34.71
CA PRO A 376 -2.09 21.41 -36.04
C PRO A 376 -3.51 21.55 -36.62
N ASN A 377 -4.50 20.87 -36.03
CA ASN A 377 -5.92 20.93 -36.38
C ASN A 377 -6.85 21.28 -35.19
N MET A 378 -6.35 22.08 -34.22
CA MET A 378 -7.10 22.87 -33.21
C MET A 378 -8.47 22.31 -32.75
N SER A 379 -8.55 21.04 -32.35
CA SER A 379 -9.77 20.25 -32.06
C SER A 379 -10.86 20.14 -33.16
N VAL A 380 -10.99 21.13 -34.04
CA VAL A 380 -12.14 21.35 -34.92
C VAL A 380 -11.71 21.95 -36.26
N ILE A 381 -11.73 21.11 -37.28
CA ILE A 381 -12.34 21.43 -38.59
C ILE A 381 -13.41 20.37 -38.94
N MET A 382 -13.20 19.13 -38.49
CA MET A 382 -13.94 17.93 -38.93
C MET A 382 -15.24 17.57 -38.18
N ASN A 383 -15.74 18.41 -37.28
CA ASN A 383 -17.18 18.35 -36.95
C ASN A 383 -18.05 19.00 -38.07
N ASN A 384 -17.46 19.76 -39.00
CA ASN A 384 -18.22 20.51 -40.02
C ASN A 384 -17.67 20.52 -41.46
N ILE A 385 -16.53 19.88 -41.77
CA ILE A 385 -16.09 19.67 -43.18
C ILE A 385 -15.99 18.17 -43.47
N ARG A 386 -16.78 17.70 -44.45
CA ARG A 386 -16.72 16.33 -44.97
C ARG A 386 -15.52 16.19 -45.90
N ASP A 387 -14.67 15.18 -45.64
CA ASP A 387 -13.43 14.83 -46.35
C ASP A 387 -12.29 15.88 -46.21
N LEU A 388 -11.00 15.51 -46.11
CA LEU A 388 -10.36 14.24 -46.47
C LEU A 388 -9.75 13.42 -45.28
N HIS A 389 -10.34 12.24 -45.06
CA HIS A 389 -9.63 10.94 -45.03
C HIS A 389 -8.57 10.53 -43.97
N VAL A 390 -8.82 10.78 -42.68
CA VAL A 390 -8.64 9.70 -41.67
C VAL A 390 -10.02 9.22 -41.23
N ARG A 391 -10.66 8.43 -42.10
CA ARG A 391 -12.00 7.89 -41.83
C ARG A 391 -11.98 6.94 -40.65
N ARG A 392 -13.14 6.83 -39.97
CA ARG A 392 -13.55 5.68 -39.16
C ARG A 392 -13.09 4.36 -39.79
N THR A 393 -12.01 3.75 -39.29
CA THR A 393 -11.56 2.43 -39.74
C THR A 393 -11.79 1.37 -38.67
N SER A 394 -12.06 0.14 -39.10
CA SER A 394 -11.99 -1.04 -38.24
C SER A 394 -10.56 -1.41 -37.84
N VAL A 395 -9.54 -0.72 -38.37
CA VAL A 395 -8.12 -1.06 -38.24
C VAL A 395 -7.51 -0.46 -36.98
N ALA A 396 -7.57 0.86 -36.80
CA ALA A 396 -6.82 1.57 -35.75
C ALA A 396 -7.46 2.88 -35.28
N ASP A 397 -7.05 3.33 -34.08
CA ASP A 397 -7.26 4.67 -33.54
C ASP A 397 -5.95 5.48 -33.65
N LEU A 398 -6.04 6.78 -33.92
CA LEU A 398 -4.88 7.67 -34.07
C LEU A 398 -5.17 9.07 -33.51
N CYS A 399 -4.21 9.62 -32.75
CA CYS A 399 -4.13 11.03 -32.36
C CYS A 399 -2.75 11.58 -32.72
N ALA A 400 -2.67 12.86 -33.07
CA ALA A 400 -1.40 13.55 -33.31
C ALA A 400 -1.40 14.98 -32.78
N ALA A 401 -0.23 15.48 -32.37
CA ALA A 401 0.00 16.85 -31.94
C ALA A 401 1.36 17.36 -32.45
N GLU A 402 1.46 18.66 -32.68
CA GLU A 402 2.68 19.35 -33.06
C GLU A 402 3.28 20.04 -31.82
N CYS A 403 4.59 19.98 -31.68
CA CYS A 403 5.29 20.62 -30.57
C CYS A 403 6.44 21.46 -31.12
N VAL A 404 6.46 22.74 -30.77
CA VAL A 404 7.52 23.66 -31.16
C VAL A 404 8.44 23.85 -29.96
N MET A 405 9.65 23.32 -30.07
CA MET A 405 10.69 23.44 -29.05
C MET A 405 11.25 24.87 -28.99
N GLU A 406 11.86 25.25 -27.85
CA GLU A 406 12.45 26.59 -27.63
C GLU A 406 13.52 26.97 -28.68
N ASN A 407 14.21 25.98 -29.25
CA ASN A 407 15.20 26.17 -30.31
C ASN A 407 14.59 26.34 -31.73
N GLY A 408 13.26 26.41 -31.84
CA GLY A 408 12.53 26.56 -33.10
C GLY A 408 12.33 25.26 -33.89
N VAL A 409 12.73 24.10 -33.36
CA VAL A 409 12.47 22.80 -33.98
C VAL A 409 11.02 22.38 -33.75
N THR A 410 10.29 22.16 -34.84
CA THR A 410 8.96 21.55 -34.82
C THR A 410 9.08 20.02 -34.77
N LEU A 411 8.30 19.36 -33.92
CA LEU A 411 8.16 17.92 -33.78
C LEU A 411 6.70 17.51 -33.98
N ILE A 412 6.45 16.39 -34.66
CA ILE A 412 5.12 15.77 -34.68
C ILE A 412 5.16 14.51 -33.81
N MET A 413 4.19 14.37 -32.91
CA MET A 413 4.00 13.16 -32.11
C MET A 413 2.66 12.56 -32.45
N ALA A 414 2.62 11.25 -32.73
CA ALA A 414 1.37 10.53 -32.94
C ALA A 414 1.31 9.23 -32.13
N VAL A 415 0.12 8.95 -31.60
CA VAL A 415 -0.19 7.74 -30.83
C VAL A 415 -1.15 6.90 -31.65
N ILE A 416 -0.79 5.64 -31.90
CA ILE A 416 -1.56 4.73 -32.75
C ILE A 416 -1.87 3.45 -31.99
N TYR A 417 -3.16 3.16 -31.80
CA TYR A 417 -3.62 1.88 -31.29
C TYR A 417 -4.20 1.04 -32.41
N VAL A 418 -3.62 -0.13 -32.70
CA VAL A 418 -4.13 -1.03 -33.74
C VAL A 418 -4.89 -2.21 -33.14
N SER A 419 -6.08 -2.48 -33.68
CA SER A 419 -6.93 -3.60 -33.25
C SER A 419 -6.26 -4.94 -33.55
N PRO A 420 -6.50 -5.98 -32.72
CA PRO A 420 -6.10 -7.34 -33.06
C PRO A 420 -6.72 -7.78 -34.39
N ASN A 421 -6.07 -8.74 -35.04
CA ASN A 421 -6.57 -9.51 -36.19
C ASN A 421 -6.80 -8.75 -37.52
N ASN A 422 -6.27 -7.53 -37.67
CA ASN A 422 -6.18 -6.85 -38.97
C ASN A 422 -5.02 -7.40 -39.80
N LYS A 423 -5.11 -7.36 -41.15
CA LYS A 423 -4.00 -7.77 -42.02
C LYS A 423 -2.93 -6.67 -42.04
N LEU A 424 -1.67 -7.06 -42.24
CA LEU A 424 -0.56 -6.11 -42.30
C LEU A 424 -0.74 -5.06 -43.40
N ILE A 425 -1.31 -5.46 -44.54
CA ILE A 425 -1.61 -4.58 -45.68
C ILE A 425 -2.60 -3.48 -45.27
N ASP A 426 -3.72 -3.85 -44.64
CA ASP A 426 -4.76 -2.90 -44.18
C ASP A 426 -4.18 -1.86 -43.20
N ILE A 427 -3.22 -2.27 -42.39
CA ILE A 427 -2.51 -1.44 -41.41
C ILE A 427 -1.49 -0.52 -42.10
N GLN A 428 -0.68 -1.04 -43.03
CA GLN A 428 0.24 -0.24 -43.83
C GLN A 428 -0.52 0.82 -44.63
N GLU A 429 -1.61 0.44 -45.29
CA GLU A 429 -2.49 1.35 -46.01
C GLU A 429 -3.08 2.44 -45.09
N PHE A 430 -3.50 2.09 -43.86
CA PHE A 430 -3.94 3.05 -42.87
C PHE A 430 -2.84 4.05 -42.49
N ILE A 431 -1.64 3.58 -42.15
CA ILE A 431 -0.53 4.45 -41.71
C ILE A 431 -0.01 5.31 -42.88
N HIS A 432 0.14 4.75 -44.08
CA HIS A 432 0.51 5.51 -45.28
C HIS A 432 -0.51 6.59 -45.63
N ARG A 433 -1.81 6.35 -45.44
CA ARG A 433 -2.86 7.37 -45.62
C ARG A 433 -2.83 8.43 -44.53
N ALA A 434 -2.71 8.03 -43.27
CA ALA A 434 -2.72 8.94 -42.13
C ALA A 434 -1.48 9.86 -42.08
N LEU A 435 -0.34 9.38 -42.58
CA LEU A 435 0.92 10.13 -42.65
C LEU A 435 1.23 10.67 -44.06
N LEU A 436 0.25 10.63 -44.98
CA LEU A 436 0.47 10.91 -46.40
C LEU A 436 1.01 12.33 -46.65
N GLU A 437 0.59 13.31 -45.84
CA GLU A 437 1.05 14.70 -45.92
C GLU A 437 2.54 14.89 -45.61
N TYR A 438 3.13 13.99 -44.83
CA TYR A 438 4.56 13.92 -44.51
C TYR A 438 5.37 13.12 -45.55
N SER A 439 4.73 12.57 -46.59
CA SER A 439 5.45 11.94 -47.70
C SER A 439 6.13 12.98 -48.59
N LYS A 440 7.29 12.64 -49.18
CA LYS A 440 8.05 13.54 -50.06
C LYS A 440 7.20 14.07 -51.22
N ASP A 441 6.39 13.24 -51.85
CA ASP A 441 5.67 13.61 -53.08
C ASP A 441 4.46 14.51 -52.80
N VAL A 442 3.77 14.30 -51.68
CA VAL A 442 2.71 15.20 -51.24
C VAL A 442 3.29 16.48 -50.65
N SER A 443 4.36 16.42 -49.85
CA SER A 443 5.08 17.62 -49.38
C SER A 443 5.59 18.48 -50.54
N ARG A 444 6.16 17.89 -51.60
CA ARG A 444 6.53 18.60 -52.85
C ARG A 444 5.32 19.26 -53.52
N THR A 445 4.15 18.64 -53.49
CA THR A 445 2.92 19.21 -54.07
C THR A 445 2.39 20.36 -53.20
N LEU A 446 2.42 20.19 -51.87
CA LEU A 446 2.10 21.21 -50.87
C LEU A 446 3.18 22.31 -50.75
N SER A 447 4.36 22.14 -51.36
CA SER A 447 5.48 23.11 -51.31
C SER A 447 5.15 24.47 -51.93
N ARG A 448 4.07 24.56 -52.74
CA ARG A 448 3.48 25.85 -53.14
C ARG A 448 3.02 26.71 -51.95
N TYR A 449 2.83 26.10 -50.77
CA TYR A 449 2.56 26.76 -49.48
C TYR A 449 3.78 26.76 -48.53
N ASN A 450 4.97 26.42 -49.05
CA ASN A 450 6.28 26.54 -48.40
C ASN A 450 6.49 25.75 -47.08
N LYS A 451 5.80 24.61 -46.90
CA LYS A 451 5.78 23.89 -45.59
C LYS A 451 6.81 22.78 -45.34
N ASN A 452 7.51 22.23 -46.35
CA ASN A 452 8.57 21.21 -46.20
C ASN A 452 8.27 20.06 -45.19
N LEU A 453 7.02 19.56 -45.17
CA LEU A 453 6.52 18.67 -44.11
C LEU A 453 7.26 17.32 -44.04
N ASP A 454 7.81 16.86 -45.16
CA ASP A 454 8.66 15.66 -45.27
C ASP A 454 10.00 15.74 -44.50
N LYS A 455 10.35 16.91 -43.97
CA LYS A 455 11.57 17.15 -43.17
C LYS A 455 11.30 17.31 -41.68
N VAL A 456 10.04 17.30 -41.25
CA VAL A 456 9.66 17.45 -39.84
C VAL A 456 9.86 16.11 -39.12
N PRO A 457 10.60 16.05 -37.99
CA PRO A 457 10.75 14.83 -37.23
C PRO A 457 9.41 14.31 -36.68
N LEU A 458 9.15 13.01 -36.89
CA LEU A 458 7.92 12.34 -36.50
C LEU A 458 8.21 11.24 -35.47
N ILE A 459 7.50 11.28 -34.34
CA ILE A 459 7.58 10.31 -33.25
C ILE A 459 6.29 9.49 -33.22
N LEU A 460 6.40 8.15 -33.32
CA LEU A 460 5.27 7.22 -33.39
C LEU A 460 5.21 6.29 -32.18
N ALA A 461 4.24 6.50 -31.30
CA ALA A 461 3.91 5.58 -30.21
C ALA A 461 2.87 4.56 -30.70
N VAL A 462 3.33 3.40 -31.18
CA VAL A 462 2.47 2.36 -31.79
C VAL A 462 2.24 1.19 -30.83
N ARG A 463 0.97 0.84 -30.59
CA ARG A 463 0.57 -0.32 -29.77
C ARG A 463 0.06 -1.47 -30.65
N ARG A 464 0.44 -2.70 -30.28
CA ARG A 464 0.12 -4.00 -30.91
C ARG A 464 0.78 -4.33 -32.27
N ILE A 465 1.80 -3.59 -32.71
CA ILE A 465 2.59 -3.94 -33.90
C ILE A 465 4.10 -3.77 -33.61
N PRO A 466 4.96 -4.75 -33.98
CA PRO A 466 6.39 -4.50 -34.08
C PRO A 466 6.69 -3.64 -35.31
N LEU A 467 7.16 -2.40 -35.10
CA LEU A 467 7.42 -1.37 -36.13
C LEU A 467 8.19 -1.88 -37.36
N ARG A 468 9.13 -2.83 -37.20
CA ARG A 468 9.88 -3.43 -38.32
C ARG A 468 8.99 -4.05 -39.40
N ARG A 469 7.82 -4.61 -39.05
CA ARG A 469 6.87 -5.17 -40.03
C ARG A 469 6.17 -4.11 -40.88
N LEU A 470 6.17 -2.85 -40.47
CA LEU A 470 5.55 -1.75 -41.22
C LEU A 470 6.52 -1.16 -42.27
N ILE A 471 7.80 -1.06 -41.92
CA ILE A 471 8.80 -0.29 -42.68
C ILE A 471 9.47 -1.11 -43.80
N GLY A 472 9.46 -2.45 -43.71
CA GLY A 472 9.85 -3.33 -44.82
C GLY A 472 11.34 -3.70 -44.90
N ASP A 473 12.14 -3.37 -43.88
CA ASP A 473 13.57 -3.71 -43.84
C ASP A 473 13.80 -5.22 -43.64
N SER A 474 14.34 -5.88 -44.67
CA SER A 474 15.00 -7.18 -44.56
C SER A 474 16.45 -7.01 -44.07
N ASN A 475 16.84 -7.82 -43.09
CA ASN A 475 18.19 -7.92 -42.50
C ASN A 475 18.69 -6.69 -41.72
N THR A 476 18.49 -6.70 -40.40
CA THR A 476 19.51 -6.34 -39.38
C THR A 476 19.05 -6.78 -37.99
N TYR A 477 20.02 -6.98 -37.08
CA TYR A 477 19.80 -7.56 -35.75
C TYR A 477 18.85 -6.78 -34.83
N ASP A 478 18.45 -7.44 -33.74
CA ASP A 478 17.45 -7.03 -32.76
C ASP A 478 17.71 -5.66 -32.08
N GLN A 479 16.62 -5.01 -31.60
CA GLN A 479 16.51 -3.92 -30.59
C GLN A 479 15.35 -2.93 -30.89
N GLY A 480 14.71 -2.47 -29.80
CA GLY A 480 13.65 -1.44 -29.74
C GLY A 480 12.21 -2.00 -29.78
N VAL A 481 11.41 -2.05 -28.71
CA VAL A 481 11.49 -1.41 -27.37
C VAL A 481 11.57 -2.48 -26.27
N ALA A 482 12.50 -2.32 -25.33
CA ALA A 482 12.81 -3.33 -24.33
C ALA A 482 11.80 -3.39 -23.16
N SER A 483 11.50 -4.61 -22.71
CA SER A 483 11.17 -4.92 -21.31
C SER A 483 12.35 -5.73 -20.74
N PRO A 484 12.66 -5.64 -19.43
CA PRO A 484 13.89 -6.20 -18.89
C PRO A 484 13.81 -7.72 -18.76
N VAL A 485 14.61 -8.43 -19.56
CA VAL A 485 14.97 -9.85 -19.35
C VAL A 485 16.48 -9.96 -19.53
N CYS A 486 17.11 -10.80 -18.69
CA CYS A 486 18.56 -10.97 -18.64
C CYS A 486 19.17 -11.47 -19.96
N ASN A 487 20.42 -11.09 -20.20
CA ASN A 487 21.23 -11.59 -21.32
C ASN A 487 21.49 -13.10 -21.23
N ASP A 488 21.57 -13.77 -22.38
CA ASP A 488 22.61 -14.77 -22.66
C ASP A 488 22.84 -14.93 -24.19
N PHE A 489 24.12 -15.08 -24.58
CA PHE A 489 24.72 -15.57 -25.85
C PHE A 489 23.90 -15.56 -27.17
N ASN A 490 24.39 -15.14 -28.35
CA ASN A 490 25.65 -15.52 -29.02
C ASN A 490 25.81 -14.81 -30.39
N GLN A 491 26.96 -14.98 -31.05
CA GLN A 491 27.40 -14.32 -32.31
C GLN A 491 26.79 -14.95 -33.60
N GLY A 492 26.83 -14.23 -34.75
CA GLY A 492 26.57 -14.85 -36.06
C GLY A 492 26.46 -13.92 -37.30
N SER A 493 27.60 -13.60 -37.92
CA SER A 493 27.87 -13.32 -39.36
C SER A 493 26.75 -13.10 -40.40
N GLY A 494 26.98 -12.19 -41.38
CA GLY A 494 26.72 -12.51 -42.80
C GLY A 494 26.03 -11.47 -43.72
N GLU A 495 26.84 -10.63 -44.37
CA GLU A 495 26.66 -10.08 -45.75
C GLU A 495 25.43 -9.21 -46.16
N SER A 496 25.58 -8.58 -47.33
CA SER A 496 24.98 -7.30 -47.74
C SER A 496 24.09 -7.39 -48.99
N ILE A 497 23.17 -6.42 -49.16
CA ILE A 497 22.63 -5.88 -50.44
C ILE A 497 21.93 -4.53 -50.16
N SER A 498 21.76 -3.70 -51.20
CA SER A 498 21.39 -2.27 -51.16
C SER A 498 20.47 -1.92 -52.37
N ILE A 499 19.77 -0.79 -52.56
CA ILE A 499 19.34 0.46 -51.86
C ILE A 499 18.34 1.13 -52.86
N PRO A 500 17.33 2.00 -52.55
CA PRO A 500 17.11 2.90 -51.38
C PRO A 500 15.64 2.79 -50.84
N GLU A 501 14.94 3.76 -50.19
CA GLU A 501 15.29 5.01 -49.49
C GLU A 501 14.26 5.33 -48.36
N LEU A 502 14.73 5.61 -47.13
CA LEU A 502 14.06 6.46 -46.13
C LEU A 502 15.12 6.87 -45.11
N ARG A 503 15.42 8.18 -44.99
CA ARG A 503 16.50 8.66 -44.09
C ARG A 503 15.99 8.82 -42.66
N THR A 504 16.28 7.85 -41.80
CA THR A 504 16.27 8.06 -40.34
C THR A 504 17.48 8.90 -39.91
N ALA A 505 17.24 9.87 -39.02
CA ALA A 505 18.32 10.67 -38.44
C ALA A 505 19.19 9.79 -37.53
N ARG A 506 20.51 9.79 -37.77
CA ARG A 506 21.50 9.27 -36.82
C ARG A 506 21.91 10.38 -35.86
N CYS A 507 21.90 10.11 -34.56
CA CYS A 507 22.78 10.82 -33.63
C CYS A 507 24.16 10.16 -33.70
N GLU A 508 25.14 10.89 -34.22
CA GLU A 508 26.54 10.50 -34.16
C GLU A 508 27.10 10.87 -32.78
N PHE A 509 27.70 9.90 -32.08
CA PHE A 509 28.61 10.18 -30.97
C PHE A 509 30.04 10.07 -31.47
N ALA A 510 30.72 11.21 -31.57
CA ALA A 510 32.15 11.26 -31.86
C ALA A 510 32.96 10.96 -30.58
N PRO A 511 33.93 10.03 -30.62
CA PRO A 511 34.96 9.95 -29.59
C PRO A 511 36.07 10.97 -29.90
N SER A 512 36.24 11.95 -29.01
CA SER A 512 37.27 12.98 -29.12
C SER A 512 38.63 12.51 -28.57
N HIS A 513 39.64 12.59 -29.43
CA HIS A 513 41.08 12.72 -29.13
C HIS A 513 41.83 11.61 -28.37
N SER A 514 42.70 10.97 -29.15
CA SER A 514 44.01 10.43 -28.76
C SER A 514 44.96 11.45 -28.10
N LEU A 515 45.84 10.97 -27.21
CA LEU A 515 47.20 11.49 -26.99
C LEU A 515 48.18 10.29 -26.82
N PRO A 516 49.51 10.47 -27.02
CA PRO A 516 50.27 9.52 -27.83
C PRO A 516 51.39 8.74 -27.11
N THR A 517 52.03 7.86 -27.90
CA THR A 517 53.23 7.03 -27.67
C THR A 517 53.13 5.93 -26.64
#